data_AF-X1RSS0-F1
#
_entry.id   AF-X1RSS0-F1
#
_cell.length_a   1.000
_cell.length_b   1.000
_cell.length_c   1.000
_cell.angle_alpha   90.00
_cell.angle_beta   90.00
_cell.angle_gamma   90.00
#
_symmetry.space_group_name_H-M   'P 1'
#
loop_
_entity.id
_entity.type
_entity.pdbx_description
1 polymer ?
#
loop_
_entity_poly.entity_id
_entity_poly.type
_entity_poly.pdbx_seq_one_letter_code
_entity_poly.pdbx_strand_id
1 'polypeptide(L)'
;SLSELNTWLGFIAVALFMACGHSQNTYIDWAVGLDRGEEKSVEKGYTGGCGLISGGILTPREVIFNFAGWFILGLIPAIILCLRVGPYILIPLALGAAVPYFYTRGKFSWYHETALAAGVVLAAVTGMFAVNPHPEWQQGIVVVLPIAIILSYLGLALDEYPDAHANL
;
A
#
# COMPACT_ATOMS: atom_id res chain seq x y z
N SER A 1 8.10 -19.90 17.68
CA SER A 1 6.84 -20.44 18.27
C SER A 1 5.69 -20.36 17.25
N LEU A 2 4.49 -20.94 17.51
CA LEU A 2 3.35 -20.79 16.58
C LEU A 2 2.93 -19.32 16.37
N SER A 3 3.08 -18.49 17.42
CA SER A 3 2.83 -17.04 17.36
C SER A 3 3.84 -16.31 16.47
N GLU A 4 5.10 -16.71 16.52
CA GLU A 4 6.16 -16.13 15.70
C GLU A 4 5.94 -16.44 14.21
N LEU A 5 5.53 -17.66 13.87
CA LEU A 5 5.16 -18.01 12.50
C LEU A 5 4.01 -17.14 11.98
N ASN A 6 2.95 -16.95 12.78
CA ASN A 6 1.83 -16.11 12.37
C ASN A 6 2.26 -14.65 12.15
N THR A 7 3.15 -14.15 12.99
CA THR A 7 3.73 -12.79 12.86
C THR A 7 4.45 -12.65 11.53
N TRP A 8 5.30 -13.62 11.17
CA TRP A 8 5.99 -13.64 9.89
C TRP A 8 5.02 -13.76 8.72
N LEU A 9 4.00 -14.61 8.81
CA LEU A 9 2.96 -14.71 7.77
C LEU A 9 2.23 -13.37 7.57
N GLY A 10 1.86 -12.70 8.67
CA GLY A 10 1.23 -11.38 8.62
C GLY A 10 2.12 -10.33 7.98
N PHE A 11 3.38 -10.26 8.40
CA PHE A 11 4.37 -9.36 7.82
C PHE A 11 4.57 -9.62 6.32
N ILE A 12 4.78 -10.88 5.92
CA ILE A 12 5.00 -11.25 4.52
C ILE A 12 3.75 -10.93 3.68
N ALA A 13 2.54 -11.21 4.19
CA ALA A 13 1.30 -10.88 3.48
C ALA A 13 1.19 -9.37 3.22
N VAL A 14 1.41 -8.55 4.25
CA VAL A 14 1.39 -7.08 4.12
C VAL A 14 2.49 -6.60 3.16
N ALA A 15 3.72 -7.11 3.28
CA ALA A 15 4.83 -6.72 2.41
C ALA A 15 4.57 -7.05 0.93
N LEU A 16 3.99 -8.21 0.63
CA LEU A 16 3.63 -8.60 -0.73
C LEU A 16 2.47 -7.75 -1.27
N PHE A 17 1.47 -7.42 -0.45
CA PHE A 17 0.42 -6.49 -0.86
C PHE A 17 0.93 -5.06 -1.04
N MET A 18 1.94 -4.63 -0.26
CA MET A 18 2.63 -3.35 -0.49
C MET A 18 3.39 -3.37 -1.82
N ALA A 19 4.13 -4.44 -2.13
CA ALA A 19 4.80 -4.59 -3.42
C ALA A 19 3.80 -4.56 -4.60
N CYS A 20 2.65 -5.23 -4.44
CA CYS A 20 1.53 -5.13 -5.37
C CYS A 20 1.07 -3.67 -5.52
N GLY A 21 0.80 -2.98 -4.41
CA GLY A 21 0.33 -1.59 -4.39
C GLY A 21 1.29 -0.62 -5.06
N HIS A 22 2.60 -0.73 -4.82
CA HIS A 22 3.60 0.08 -5.51
C HIS A 22 3.61 -0.18 -7.03
N SER A 23 3.55 -1.44 -7.44
CA SER A 23 3.49 -1.79 -8.87
C SER A 23 2.16 -1.37 -9.51
N GLN A 24 1.04 -1.40 -8.78
CA GLN A 24 -0.24 -0.85 -9.24
C GLN A 24 -0.15 0.67 -9.40
N ASN A 25 0.44 1.36 -8.43
CA ASN A 25 0.64 2.80 -8.47
C ASN A 25 1.40 3.22 -9.74
N THR A 26 2.51 2.54 -10.09
CA THR A 26 3.23 2.77 -11.35
C THR A 26 2.34 2.67 -12.58
N TYR A 27 1.46 1.66 -12.64
CA TYR A 27 0.55 1.50 -13.77
C TYR A 27 -0.52 2.59 -13.81
N ILE A 28 -1.14 2.88 -12.66
CA ILE A 28 -2.25 3.82 -12.59
C ILE A 28 -1.74 5.25 -12.85
N ASP A 29 -0.65 5.68 -12.21
CA ASP A 29 -0.03 7.01 -12.43
C ASP A 29 0.29 7.24 -13.92
N TRP A 30 0.84 6.23 -14.60
CA TRP A 30 1.02 6.26 -16.05
C TRP A 30 -0.32 6.31 -16.80
N ALA A 31 -1.29 5.48 -16.43
CA ALA A 31 -2.57 5.37 -17.15
C ALA A 31 -3.40 6.66 -17.07
N VAL A 32 -3.35 7.36 -15.94
CA VAL A 32 -4.08 8.62 -15.69
C VAL A 32 -3.31 9.85 -16.16
N GLY A 33 -2.04 9.70 -16.54
CA GLY A 33 -1.24 10.75 -17.17
C GLY A 33 -0.26 11.48 -16.26
N LEU A 34 -0.23 11.20 -14.95
CA LEU A 34 0.71 11.82 -14.00
C LEU A 34 2.17 11.54 -14.36
N ASP A 35 2.43 10.34 -14.87
CA ASP A 35 3.77 9.98 -15.34
C ASP A 35 3.95 10.23 -16.84
N ARG A 36 2.97 10.82 -17.56
CA ARG A 36 3.03 11.07 -19.01
C ARG A 36 3.19 12.57 -19.31
N GLY A 37 4.32 12.98 -19.87
CA GLY A 37 4.48 14.33 -20.40
C GLY A 37 5.81 14.99 -20.04
N GLU A 38 5.89 16.29 -20.30
CA GLU A 38 7.04 17.14 -19.95
C GLU A 38 7.06 17.48 -18.44
N GLU A 39 5.88 17.74 -17.87
CA GLU A 39 5.67 17.86 -16.42
C GLU A 39 5.17 16.52 -15.89
N LYS A 40 6.05 15.78 -15.22
CA LYS A 40 5.80 14.43 -14.70
C LYS A 40 6.17 14.35 -13.23
N SER A 41 5.62 13.37 -12.53
CA SER A 41 6.02 13.03 -11.16
C SER A 41 7.55 12.91 -11.04
N VAL A 42 8.10 13.48 -9.98
CA VAL A 42 9.53 13.51 -9.71
C VAL A 42 9.90 12.26 -8.91
N GLU A 43 10.91 11.55 -9.40
CA GLU A 43 11.51 10.43 -8.67
C GLU A 43 12.03 10.90 -7.31
N LYS A 44 11.59 10.25 -6.22
CA LYS A 44 12.06 10.59 -4.87
C LYS A 44 13.34 9.83 -4.60
N GLY A 45 14.27 10.43 -3.86
CA GLY A 45 15.56 9.81 -3.55
C GLY A 45 15.48 8.48 -2.79
N TYR A 46 14.32 8.14 -2.24
CA TYR A 46 14.04 6.88 -1.57
C TYR A 46 13.12 5.93 -2.37
N THR A 47 12.62 6.36 -3.55
CA THR A 47 11.78 5.56 -4.46
C THR A 47 12.37 5.54 -5.87
N GLY A 48 13.22 4.54 -6.17
CA GLY A 48 13.86 4.37 -7.49
C GLY A 48 12.96 3.83 -8.60
N GLY A 49 11.63 3.95 -8.47
CA GLY A 49 10.63 3.21 -9.26
C GLY A 49 9.55 4.06 -9.90
N CYS A 50 9.73 5.38 -9.95
CA CYS A 50 8.77 6.30 -10.58
C CYS A 50 8.96 6.31 -12.11
N GLY A 51 7.88 6.43 -12.88
CA GLY A 51 7.97 6.62 -14.33
C GLY A 51 8.56 5.46 -15.14
N LEU A 52 8.62 4.22 -14.61
CA LEU A 52 9.22 3.06 -15.30
C LEU A 52 8.63 2.80 -16.70
N ILE A 53 7.32 3.04 -16.87
CA ILE A 53 6.65 2.87 -18.15
C ILE A 53 7.01 4.01 -19.11
N SER A 54 6.99 5.25 -18.61
CA SER A 54 7.31 6.45 -19.41
C SER A 54 8.78 6.53 -19.80
N GLY A 55 9.67 5.97 -18.98
CA GLY A 55 11.09 5.80 -19.31
C GLY A 55 11.38 4.66 -20.29
N GLY A 56 10.37 3.90 -20.72
CA GLY A 56 10.54 2.77 -21.63
C GLY A 56 11.27 1.57 -21.03
N ILE A 57 11.42 1.51 -19.70
CA ILE A 57 12.10 0.42 -19.00
C ILE A 57 11.21 -0.82 -18.92
N LEU A 58 9.92 -0.62 -18.64
CA LEU A 58 8.90 -1.67 -18.58
C LEU A 58 7.70 -1.29 -19.45
N THR A 59 7.07 -2.29 -20.04
CA THR A 59 5.79 -2.14 -20.72
C THR A 59 4.62 -2.16 -19.72
N PRO A 60 3.46 -1.56 -20.05
CA PRO A 60 2.28 -1.65 -19.20
C PRO A 60 1.85 -3.10 -18.89
N ARG A 61 2.06 -4.02 -19.84
CA ARG A 61 1.77 -5.44 -19.67
C ARG A 61 2.67 -6.10 -18.62
N GLU A 62 3.97 -5.78 -18.62
CA GLU A 62 4.90 -6.29 -17.61
C GLU A 62 4.55 -5.78 -16.21
N VAL A 63 4.18 -4.51 -16.08
CA VAL A 63 3.75 -3.94 -14.79
C VAL A 63 2.45 -4.60 -14.31
N ILE A 64 1.50 -4.90 -15.21
CA ILE A 64 0.28 -5.66 -14.87
C ILE A 64 0.60 -7.06 -14.36
N PHE A 65 1.47 -7.79 -15.07
CA PHE A 65 1.89 -9.12 -14.61
C PHE A 65 2.61 -9.05 -13.27
N ASN A 66 3.43 -8.03 -13.04
CA ASN A 66 4.14 -7.83 -11.79
C ASN A 66 3.19 -7.64 -10.61
N PHE A 67 2.25 -6.67 -10.67
CA PHE A 67 1.33 -6.48 -9.56
C PHE A 67 0.38 -7.66 -9.36
N ALA A 68 -0.07 -8.32 -10.44
CA ALA A 68 -0.90 -9.52 -10.33
C ALA A 68 -0.13 -10.67 -9.65
N GLY A 69 1.15 -10.83 -9.99
CA GLY A 69 2.06 -11.78 -9.34
C GLY A 69 2.20 -11.52 -7.84
N TRP A 70 2.48 -10.28 -7.45
CA TRP A 70 2.57 -9.90 -6.03
C TRP A 70 1.26 -10.12 -5.27
N PHE A 71 0.12 -9.82 -5.90
CA PHE A 71 -1.19 -10.07 -5.30
C PHE A 71 -1.41 -11.56 -5.04
N ILE A 72 -1.19 -12.41 -6.04
CA ILE A 72 -1.35 -13.87 -5.91
C ILE A 72 -0.39 -14.44 -4.86
N LEU A 73 0.87 -13.98 -4.86
CA LEU A 73 1.84 -14.40 -3.85
C LEU A 73 1.44 -13.95 -2.45
N GLY A 74 0.88 -12.75 -2.29
CA GLY A 74 0.38 -12.21 -1.03
C GLY A 74 -0.85 -12.97 -0.49
N LEU A 75 -1.68 -13.53 -1.37
CA LEU A 75 -2.81 -14.38 -0.97
C LEU A 75 -2.35 -15.65 -0.25
N ILE A 76 -1.19 -16.21 -0.58
CA ILE A 76 -0.70 -17.46 0.02
C ILE A 76 -0.51 -17.31 1.55
N PRO A 77 0.33 -16.39 2.07
CA PRO A 77 0.48 -16.21 3.51
C PRO A 77 -0.80 -15.66 4.15
N ALA A 78 -1.60 -14.84 3.44
CA ALA A 78 -2.88 -14.34 3.95
C ALA A 78 -3.89 -15.46 4.21
N ILE A 79 -4.04 -16.41 3.28
CA ILE A 79 -4.92 -17.57 3.43
C ILE A 79 -4.41 -18.48 4.55
N ILE A 80 -3.11 -18.76 4.58
CA ILE A 80 -2.52 -19.57 5.66
C ILE A 80 -2.77 -18.90 7.03
N LEU A 81 -2.59 -17.58 7.12
CA LEU A 81 -2.84 -16.84 8.34
C LEU A 81 -4.32 -16.89 8.73
N CYS A 82 -5.23 -16.66 7.79
CA CYS A 82 -6.68 -16.80 7.98
C CYS A 82 -7.10 -18.16 8.55
N LEU A 83 -6.51 -19.25 8.03
CA LEU A 83 -6.79 -20.59 8.54
C LEU A 83 -6.29 -20.80 9.98
N ARG A 84 -5.35 -19.97 10.45
CA ARG A 84 -4.72 -20.09 11.78
C ARG A 84 -5.28 -19.13 12.83
N VAL A 85 -5.68 -17.92 12.44
CA VAL A 85 -6.20 -16.88 13.35
C VAL A 85 -7.66 -16.53 13.12
N GLY A 86 -8.32 -17.20 12.16
CA GLY A 86 -9.71 -17.00 11.84
C GLY A 86 -9.94 -15.99 10.70
N PRO A 87 -11.18 -15.94 10.16
CA PRO A 87 -11.49 -15.22 8.93
C PRO A 87 -11.45 -13.69 9.06
N TYR A 88 -11.50 -13.14 10.28
CA TYR A 88 -11.54 -11.69 10.47
C TYR A 88 -10.25 -10.98 10.05
N ILE A 89 -9.11 -11.67 9.94
CA ILE A 89 -7.88 -11.13 9.35
C ILE A 89 -8.07 -10.69 7.89
N LEU A 90 -9.03 -11.30 7.17
CA LEU A 90 -9.28 -10.95 5.78
C LEU A 90 -9.88 -9.54 5.64
N ILE A 91 -10.53 -9.01 6.68
CA ILE A 91 -11.10 -7.65 6.65
C ILE A 91 -9.99 -6.60 6.49
N PRO A 92 -9.01 -6.47 7.40
CA PRO A 92 -7.96 -5.48 7.23
C PRO A 92 -7.08 -5.73 6.00
N LEU A 93 -6.85 -6.99 5.61
CA LEU A 93 -6.10 -7.32 4.40
C LEU A 93 -6.82 -6.90 3.12
N ALA A 94 -8.13 -7.16 3.00
CA ALA A 94 -8.91 -6.80 1.83
C ALA A 94 -9.06 -5.27 1.70
N LEU A 95 -9.32 -4.58 2.82
CA LEU A 95 -9.35 -3.11 2.85
C LEU A 95 -7.98 -2.53 2.52
N GLY A 96 -6.90 -3.13 3.03
CA GLY A 96 -5.52 -2.71 2.75
C GLY A 96 -5.16 -2.88 1.27
N ALA A 97 -5.57 -3.99 0.65
CA ALA A 97 -5.37 -4.22 -0.78
C ALA A 97 -6.14 -3.23 -1.68
N ALA A 98 -7.18 -2.57 -1.16
CA ALA A 98 -7.92 -1.52 -1.87
C ALA A 98 -7.27 -0.13 -1.75
N VAL A 99 -6.40 0.09 -0.76
CA VAL A 99 -5.74 1.39 -0.52
C VAL A 99 -5.03 1.94 -1.76
N PRO A 100 -4.21 1.18 -2.51
CA PRO A 100 -3.52 1.71 -3.68
C PRO A 100 -4.46 2.32 -4.73
N TYR A 101 -5.64 1.72 -4.92
CA TYR A 101 -6.65 2.28 -5.82
C TYR A 101 -7.17 3.63 -5.33
N PHE A 102 -7.55 3.74 -4.06
CA PHE A 102 -8.06 4.99 -3.48
C PHE A 102 -6.98 6.06 -3.36
N TYR A 103 -5.75 5.66 -3.03
CA TYR A 103 -4.57 6.52 -3.00
C TYR A 103 -4.36 7.15 -4.38
N THR A 104 -4.24 6.32 -5.41
CA THR A 104 -3.91 6.84 -6.75
C THR A 104 -5.05 7.66 -7.35
N ARG A 105 -6.30 7.22 -7.17
CA ARG A 105 -7.48 8.02 -7.61
C ARG A 105 -7.62 9.32 -6.83
N GLY A 106 -7.20 9.31 -5.56
CA GLY A 106 -7.25 10.46 -4.69
C GLY A 106 -6.19 11.50 -4.98
N LYS A 107 -5.15 11.23 -5.78
CA LYS A 107 -4.09 12.22 -6.09
C LYS A 107 -4.62 13.47 -6.79
N PHE A 108 -5.69 13.31 -7.58
CA PHE A 108 -6.45 14.42 -8.17
C PHE A 108 -7.43 15.09 -7.18
N SER A 109 -7.27 14.83 -5.88
CA SER A 109 -8.13 15.31 -4.80
C SER A 109 -7.34 15.40 -3.48
N TRP A 110 -7.98 15.87 -2.42
CA TRP A 110 -7.36 16.08 -1.11
C TRP A 110 -7.37 14.85 -0.19
N TYR A 111 -7.89 13.70 -0.66
CA TYR A 111 -8.15 12.54 0.20
C TYR A 111 -7.15 11.38 0.00
N HIS A 112 -6.13 11.50 -0.86
CA HIS A 112 -5.15 10.43 -1.05
C HIS A 112 -4.30 10.19 0.21
N GLU A 113 -4.01 11.25 0.96
CA GLU A 113 -3.37 11.21 2.28
C GLU A 113 -4.22 10.37 3.25
N THR A 114 -5.54 10.50 3.17
CA THR A 114 -6.47 9.69 3.98
C THR A 114 -6.42 8.22 3.60
N ALA A 115 -6.33 7.92 2.30
CA ALA A 115 -6.20 6.54 1.82
C ALA A 115 -4.88 5.92 2.31
N LEU A 116 -3.75 6.65 2.24
CA LEU A 116 -2.47 6.16 2.76
C LEU A 116 -2.53 5.96 4.28
N ALA A 117 -3.12 6.90 5.03
CA ALA A 117 -3.27 6.79 6.47
C ALA A 117 -4.07 5.54 6.86
N ALA A 118 -5.15 5.25 6.11
CA ALA A 118 -5.92 4.02 6.29
C ALA A 118 -5.04 2.77 6.07
N GLY A 119 -4.15 2.77 5.07
CA GLY A 119 -3.20 1.68 4.85
C GLY A 119 -2.29 1.41 6.05
N VAL A 120 -1.72 2.47 6.64
CA VAL A 120 -0.89 2.36 7.85
C VAL A 120 -1.67 1.75 9.02
N VAL A 121 -2.91 2.20 9.24
CA VAL A 121 -3.79 1.69 10.28
C VAL A 121 -4.13 0.20 10.05
N LEU A 122 -4.49 -0.17 8.81
CA LEU A 122 -4.87 -1.53 8.44
C LEU A 122 -3.70 -2.51 8.56
N ALA A 123 -2.47 -2.07 8.28
CA ALA A 123 -1.26 -2.85 8.51
C ALA A 123 -1.04 -3.15 10.00
N ALA A 124 -1.25 -2.16 10.88
CA ALA A 124 -1.16 -2.36 12.32
C ALA A 124 -2.22 -3.34 12.84
N VAL A 125 -3.48 -3.18 12.41
CA VAL A 125 -4.58 -4.10 12.76
C VAL A 125 -4.29 -5.53 12.28
N THR A 126 -3.73 -5.68 11.07
CA THR A 126 -3.28 -6.98 10.54
C THR A 126 -2.22 -7.61 11.45
N GLY A 127 -1.24 -6.83 11.90
CA GLY A 127 -0.22 -7.27 12.86
C GLY A 127 -0.81 -7.74 14.19
N MET A 128 -1.84 -7.05 14.70
CA MET A 128 -2.53 -7.46 15.93
C MET A 128 -3.24 -8.81 15.77
N PHE A 129 -3.97 -9.00 14.66
CA PHE A 129 -4.62 -10.28 14.37
C PHE A 129 -3.61 -11.41 14.14
N ALA A 130 -2.41 -11.09 13.64
CA ALA A 130 -1.36 -12.08 13.46
C ALA A 130 -0.87 -12.69 14.79
N VAL A 131 -0.89 -11.92 15.88
CA VAL A 131 -0.47 -12.40 17.21
C VAL A 131 -1.63 -12.84 18.10
N ASN A 132 -2.84 -12.32 17.88
CA ASN A 132 -4.03 -12.63 18.66
C ASN A 132 -5.27 -12.71 17.74
N PRO A 133 -5.96 -13.86 17.64
CA PRO A 133 -7.21 -14.01 16.87
C PRO A 133 -8.36 -13.08 17.26
N HIS A 134 -8.35 -12.59 18.51
CA HIS A 134 -9.36 -11.68 19.06
C HIS A 134 -8.68 -10.44 19.68
N PRO A 135 -8.01 -9.61 18.87
CA PRO A 135 -7.31 -8.45 19.38
C PRO A 135 -8.31 -7.33 19.69
N GLU A 136 -7.99 -6.49 20.67
CA GLU A 136 -8.69 -5.21 20.91
C GLU A 136 -8.25 -4.18 19.86
N TRP A 137 -8.62 -4.43 18.60
CA TRP A 137 -8.15 -3.70 17.42
C TRP A 137 -8.42 -2.19 17.48
N GLN A 138 -9.45 -1.75 18.21
CA GLN A 138 -9.73 -0.33 18.44
C GLN A 138 -8.57 0.38 19.13
N GLN A 139 -7.92 -0.26 20.11
CA GLN A 139 -6.76 0.31 20.79
C GLN A 139 -5.58 0.43 19.82
N GLY A 140 -5.40 -0.56 18.94
CA GLY A 140 -4.42 -0.52 17.87
C GLY A 140 -4.56 0.70 16.97
N ILE A 141 -5.80 1.01 16.57
CA ILE A 141 -6.12 2.20 15.78
C ILE A 141 -5.68 3.47 16.52
N VAL A 142 -6.03 3.61 17.80
CA VAL A 142 -5.67 4.79 18.60
C VAL A 142 -4.15 4.94 18.72
N VAL A 143 -3.44 3.84 18.95
CA VAL A 143 -1.98 3.84 19.12
C VAL A 143 -1.24 4.14 17.82
N VAL A 144 -1.72 3.64 16.68
CA VAL A 144 -1.08 3.88 15.38
C VAL A 144 -1.47 5.22 14.76
N LEU A 145 -2.57 5.85 15.21
CA LEU A 145 -3.08 7.08 14.62
C LEU A 145 -2.03 8.20 14.53
N PRO A 146 -1.19 8.49 15.55
CA PRO A 146 -0.15 9.51 15.43
C PRO A 146 0.86 9.18 14.32
N ILE A 147 1.23 7.91 14.17
CA ILE A 147 2.15 7.45 13.12
C ILE A 147 1.51 7.60 11.74
N ALA A 148 0.24 7.21 11.60
CA ALA A 148 -0.51 7.37 10.36
C ALA A 148 -0.64 8.85 9.96
N ILE A 149 -0.92 9.75 10.92
CA ILE A 149 -1.00 11.19 10.67
C ILE A 149 0.36 11.73 10.21
N ILE A 150 1.44 11.40 10.93
CA ILE A 150 2.78 11.91 10.61
C ILE A 150 3.21 11.41 9.22
N LEU A 151 3.11 10.11 8.94
CA LEU A 151 3.55 9.57 7.67
C LEU A 151 2.71 10.08 6.50
N SER A 152 1.39 10.13 6.67
CA SER A 152 0.48 10.35 5.54
C SER A 152 0.05 11.78 5.33
N TYR A 153 0.18 12.69 6.30
CA TYR A 153 -0.15 14.10 6.10
C TYR A 153 1.08 15.00 6.19
N LEU A 154 2.04 14.70 7.07
CA LEU A 154 3.26 15.49 7.18
C LEU A 154 4.33 15.00 6.18
N GLY A 155 4.58 13.69 6.16
CA GLY A 155 5.56 13.07 5.27
C GLY A 155 5.17 13.20 3.80
N LEU A 156 3.93 12.85 3.47
CA LEU A 156 3.40 13.00 2.12
C LEU A 156 3.35 14.45 1.65
N ALA A 157 3.03 15.44 2.49
CA ALA A 157 3.04 16.84 2.06
C ALA A 157 4.45 17.29 1.61
N LEU A 158 5.51 16.77 2.25
CA LEU A 158 6.89 16.98 1.80
C LEU A 158 7.20 16.21 0.51
N ASP A 159 6.61 15.03 0.37
CA ASP A 159 6.80 14.18 -0.79
C ASP A 159 6.09 14.70 -2.04
N GLU A 160 4.90 15.26 -1.91
CA GLU A 160 4.07 15.78 -3.00
C GLU A 160 4.46 17.21 -3.39
N TYR A 161 5.21 17.95 -2.55
CA TYR A 161 5.66 19.31 -2.89
C TYR A 161 6.41 19.40 -4.24
N PRO A 162 7.36 18.50 -4.57
CA PRO A 162 7.98 18.46 -5.89
C PRO A 162 7.02 18.09 -7.04
N ASP A 163 5.92 17.40 -6.75
CA ASP A 163 4.95 16.92 -7.74
C ASP A 163 3.75 17.87 -7.88
N ALA A 164 3.73 18.97 -7.13
CA ALA A 164 2.60 19.91 -7.08
C ALA A 164 2.17 20.42 -8.47
N HIS A 165 3.12 20.59 -9.40
CA HIS A 165 2.82 21.01 -10.78
C HIS A 165 2.22 19.87 -11.63
N ALA A 166 2.70 18.64 -11.46
CA ALA A 166 2.18 17.47 -12.18
C ALA A 166 0.76 17.06 -11.70
N ASN A 167 0.39 17.47 -10.48
CA ASN A 167 -0.89 17.16 -9.84
C ASN A 167 -2.02 18.19 -10.13
N LEU A 168 -1.75 19.27 -10.90
CA LEU A 168 -2.74 20.29 -11.31
C LEU A 168 -3.50 19.89 -12.58
#